data_AF-A0A6G9W4D9-F1
#
_entry.id   AF-A0A6G9W4D9-F1
#
_cell.length_a   1.000
_cell.length_b   1.000
_cell.length_c   1.000
_cell.angle_alpha   90.00
_cell.angle_beta   90.00
_cell.angle_gamma   90.00
#
_symmetry.space_group_name_H-M   'P 1'
#
loop_
_entity.id
_entity.type
_entity.pdbx_description
1 polymer ?
#
loop_
_entity_poly.entity_id
_entity_poly.type
_entity_poly.pdbx_seq_one_letter_code
_entity_poly.pdbx_strand_id
1 'polypeptide(L)'
;MPGDTMRNFNDVIAALQLLGGGPGGVQNVPVPATKDLLAAISGRLGFGAPLTDDDRPTWAAFRRLEQENQLLIDRIEMLACALGACPNCWGRIEDCEDCGGIGRPGAFAPDRGCFDQFVLPVIVRVMGRSDLDEDSLSDPGDYRDKGSPPSASV
;
A
#
# COMPACT_ATOMS: atom_id res chain seq x y z
N MET A 1 -25.79 13.79 25.77
CA MET A 1 -24.92 14.10 24.63
C MET A 1 -23.66 14.83 25.11
N PRO A 2 -22.60 14.10 25.48
CA PRO A 2 -21.22 14.57 25.43
C PRO A 2 -20.49 13.83 24.29
N GLY A 3 -19.65 14.43 23.44
CA GLY A 3 -18.71 15.51 23.70
C GLY A 3 -17.37 14.96 24.22
N ASP A 4 -16.88 13.86 23.64
CA ASP A 4 -15.73 13.10 24.17
C ASP A 4 -14.70 12.79 23.07
N THR A 5 -14.15 13.84 22.45
CA THR A 5 -13.18 13.67 21.34
C THR A 5 -12.00 14.63 21.42
N MET A 6 -11.63 15.09 22.63
CA MET A 6 -10.42 15.90 22.83
C MET A 6 -9.71 15.62 24.17
N ARG A 7 -9.45 14.34 24.47
CA ARG A 7 -8.45 13.94 25.49
C ARG A 7 -7.42 12.90 25.02
N ASN A 8 -7.58 12.33 23.83
CA ASN A 8 -6.78 11.18 23.40
C ASN A 8 -5.41 11.56 22.78
N PHE A 9 -5.28 12.75 22.19
CA PHE A 9 -4.03 13.11 21.48
C PHE A 9 -2.86 13.45 22.39
N ASN A 10 -3.12 14.10 23.54
CA ASN A 10 -2.05 14.41 24.50
C ASN A 10 -1.51 13.13 25.17
N ASP A 11 -2.36 12.13 25.40
CA ASP A 11 -1.96 10.84 25.97
C ASP A 11 -1.13 10.01 24.98
N VAL A 12 -1.46 10.06 23.70
CA VAL A 12 -0.68 9.40 22.64
C VAL A 12 0.68 10.10 22.43
N ILE A 13 0.73 11.43 22.47
CA ILE A 13 2.00 12.17 22.37
C ILE A 13 2.88 11.93 23.61
N ALA A 14 2.31 11.86 24.80
CA ALA A 14 3.04 11.49 26.02
C ALA A 14 3.56 10.05 25.97
N ALA A 15 2.78 9.11 25.42
CA ALA A 15 3.20 7.72 25.23
C ALA A 15 4.33 7.57 24.20
N LEU A 16 4.35 8.40 23.16
CA LEU A 16 5.43 8.40 22.16
C LEU A 16 6.71 9.05 22.71
N GLN A 17 6.60 10.06 23.57
CA GLN A 17 7.76 10.65 24.27
C GLN A 17 8.39 9.68 25.29
N LEU A 18 7.61 8.75 25.85
CA LEU A 18 8.09 7.64 26.66
C LEU A 18 8.86 6.58 25.85
N LEU A 19 8.64 6.50 24.53
CA LEU A 19 9.27 5.52 23.64
C LEU A 19 10.43 6.11 22.81
N GLY A 20 10.52 7.44 22.67
CA GLY A 20 11.52 8.13 21.82
C GLY A 20 12.65 8.87 22.56
N GLY A 21 12.73 8.78 23.89
CA GLY A 21 13.65 9.58 24.71
C GLY A 21 14.87 8.83 25.24
N GLY A 22 15.74 8.31 24.39
CA GLY A 22 17.03 7.75 24.83
C GLY A 22 18.00 7.51 23.66
N PRO A 23 19.22 8.06 23.69
CA PRO A 23 20.08 8.16 22.50
C PRO A 23 20.60 6.80 22.06
N GLY A 24 20.39 6.49 20.77
CA GLY A 24 21.22 5.54 20.05
C GLY A 24 22.66 6.05 20.01
N GLY A 25 23.48 5.51 20.90
CA GLY A 25 24.93 5.59 20.88
C GLY A 25 25.48 4.35 21.57
N VAL A 26 26.06 3.44 20.80
CA VAL A 26 26.74 2.25 21.31
C VAL A 26 27.87 2.70 22.22
N GLN A 27 27.73 2.53 23.54
CA GLN A 27 28.80 2.34 24.52
C GLN A 27 28.23 2.12 25.92
N ASN A 28 28.64 1.00 26.53
CA ASN A 28 28.42 0.57 27.92
C ASN A 28 27.05 -0.05 28.25
N VAL A 29 26.90 -1.35 27.96
CA VAL A 29 25.89 -2.18 28.63
C VAL A 29 26.55 -2.78 29.89
N PRO A 30 26.12 -2.42 31.12
CA PRO A 30 26.44 -3.22 32.28
C PRO A 30 25.61 -4.50 32.18
N VAL A 31 26.26 -5.67 32.33
CA VAL A 31 25.59 -6.98 32.38
C VAL A 31 24.46 -6.90 33.41
N PRO A 32 23.18 -7.02 33.02
CA PRO A 32 22.10 -6.91 33.99
C PRO A 32 22.14 -8.12 34.93
N ALA A 33 22.05 -7.85 36.23
CA ALA A 33 21.96 -8.89 37.23
C ALA A 33 20.74 -9.77 36.93
N THR A 34 20.85 -11.07 37.19
CA THR A 34 19.79 -12.09 36.98
C THR A 34 18.42 -11.72 37.58
N LYS A 35 18.37 -10.79 38.53
CA LYS A 35 17.13 -10.21 39.08
C LYS A 35 16.35 -9.36 38.08
N ASP A 36 17.01 -8.61 37.19
CA ASP A 36 16.34 -7.74 36.22
C ASP A 36 15.68 -8.56 35.10
N LEU A 37 16.27 -9.71 34.76
CA LEU A 37 15.67 -10.67 33.82
C LEU A 37 14.38 -11.29 34.40
N LEU A 38 14.40 -11.68 35.68
CA LEU A 38 13.23 -12.23 36.39
C LEU A 38 12.12 -11.18 36.58
N ALA A 39 12.48 -9.91 36.78
CA ALA A 39 11.54 -8.80 36.86
C ALA A 39 10.89 -8.48 35.50
N ALA A 40 11.67 -8.52 34.40
CA ALA A 40 11.15 -8.35 33.04
C ALA A 40 10.22 -9.51 32.61
N ILE A 41 10.52 -10.74 33.04
CA ILE A 41 9.63 -11.89 32.85
C ILE A 41 8.35 -11.73 33.68
N SER A 42 8.46 -11.21 34.92
CA SER A 42 7.31 -10.97 35.80
C SER A 42 6.38 -9.85 35.33
N GLY A 43 6.90 -8.82 34.64
CA GLY A 43 6.07 -7.77 34.04
C GLY A 43 5.18 -8.26 32.89
N ARG A 44 5.57 -9.33 32.19
CA ARG A 44 4.74 -10.01 31.17
C ARG A 44 3.73 -10.98 31.77
N LEU A 45 3.85 -11.32 33.06
CA LEU A 45 2.89 -12.16 33.80
C LEU A 45 1.72 -11.34 34.36
N GLY A 46 1.51 -10.11 33.88
CA GLY A 46 0.23 -9.42 33.99
C GLY A 46 -0.85 -10.21 33.25
N PHE A 47 -1.33 -11.25 33.90
CA PHE A 47 -2.43 -12.11 33.48
C PHE A 47 -3.70 -11.24 33.55
N GLY A 48 -3.88 -10.37 32.55
CA GLY A 48 -5.24 -10.09 32.09
C GLY A 48 -5.90 -11.45 31.93
N ALA A 49 -7.11 -11.60 32.48
CA ALA A 49 -7.86 -12.86 32.45
C ALA A 49 -7.63 -13.53 31.09
N PRO A 50 -7.37 -14.86 31.03
CA PRO A 50 -7.21 -15.56 29.76
C PRO A 50 -8.32 -15.08 28.86
N LEU A 51 -7.98 -14.55 27.68
CA LEU A 51 -8.96 -14.29 26.65
C LEU A 51 -9.91 -15.49 26.66
N THR A 52 -11.21 -15.22 26.77
CA THR A 52 -12.19 -16.31 26.81
C THR A 52 -11.92 -17.20 25.59
N ASP A 53 -12.16 -18.52 25.70
CA ASP A 53 -11.76 -19.46 24.63
C ASP A 53 -12.35 -19.06 23.26
N ASP A 54 -13.46 -18.30 23.29
CA ASP A 54 -14.13 -17.70 22.14
C ASP A 54 -13.36 -16.55 21.46
N ASP A 55 -12.51 -15.81 22.19
CA ASP A 55 -11.72 -14.68 21.67
C ASP A 55 -10.36 -15.11 21.08
N ARG A 56 -9.93 -16.35 21.34
CA ARG A 56 -8.68 -16.86 20.77
C ARG A 56 -8.89 -17.14 19.27
N PRO A 57 -8.13 -16.50 18.36
CA PRO A 57 -8.26 -16.79 16.95
C PRO A 57 -7.93 -18.26 16.69
N THR A 58 -8.78 -18.93 15.93
CA THR A 58 -8.51 -20.31 15.51
C THR A 58 -7.28 -20.33 14.61
N TRP A 59 -6.57 -21.47 14.55
CA TRP A 59 -5.48 -21.67 13.57
C TRP A 59 -5.95 -21.45 12.12
N ALA A 60 -7.21 -21.73 11.82
CA ALA A 60 -7.81 -21.43 10.52
C ALA A 60 -7.90 -19.92 10.27
N ALA A 61 -8.31 -19.14 11.28
CA ALA A 61 -8.33 -17.68 11.20
C ALA A 61 -6.92 -17.10 11.02
N PHE A 62 -5.93 -17.61 11.75
CA PHE A 62 -4.53 -17.18 11.59
C PHE A 62 -4.01 -17.43 10.17
N ARG A 63 -4.15 -18.64 9.64
CA ARG A 63 -3.70 -18.96 8.27
C ARG A 63 -4.41 -18.11 7.22
N ARG A 64 -5.68 -17.80 7.42
CA ARG A 64 -6.43 -16.91 6.54
C ARG A 64 -5.84 -15.51 6.55
N LEU A 65 -5.58 -14.94 7.73
CA LEU A 65 -5.00 -13.61 7.86
C LEU A 65 -3.60 -13.54 7.27
N GLU A 66 -2.77 -14.56 7.45
CA GLU A 66 -1.45 -14.67 6.81
C GLU A 66 -1.58 -14.65 5.28
N GLN A 67 -2.53 -15.40 4.72
CA GLN A 67 -2.77 -15.41 3.29
C GLN A 67 -3.28 -14.06 2.77
N GLU A 68 -4.20 -13.42 3.49
CA GLU A 68 -4.70 -12.07 3.15
C GLU A 68 -3.57 -11.03 3.22
N ASN A 69 -2.71 -11.11 4.24
CA ASN A 69 -1.57 -10.21 4.41
C ASN A 69 -0.56 -10.38 3.27
N GLN A 70 -0.22 -11.61 2.91
CA GLN A 70 0.68 -11.88 1.79
C GLN A 70 0.12 -11.30 0.47
N LEU A 71 -1.18 -11.50 0.21
CA LEU A 71 -1.82 -10.95 -0.98
C LEU A 71 -1.81 -9.41 -1.00
N LEU A 72 -1.93 -8.76 0.16
CA LEU A 72 -1.82 -7.31 0.25
C LEU A 72 -0.38 -6.83 -0.01
N ILE A 73 0.62 -7.53 0.53
CA ILE A 73 2.04 -7.24 0.27
C ILE A 73 2.32 -7.34 -1.23
N ASP A 74 1.99 -8.49 -1.84
CA ASP A 74 2.22 -8.72 -3.27
C ASP A 74 1.57 -7.64 -4.14
N ARG A 75 0.35 -7.21 -3.77
CA ARG A 75 -0.37 -6.14 -4.49
C ARG A 75 0.27 -4.77 -4.33
N ILE A 76 0.72 -4.42 -3.13
CA ILE A 76 1.39 -3.14 -2.86
C ILE A 76 2.72 -3.09 -3.62
N GLU A 77 3.47 -4.19 -3.66
CA GLU A 77 4.71 -4.28 -4.43
C GLU A 77 4.47 -4.09 -5.94
N MET A 78 3.48 -4.79 -6.51
CA MET A 78 3.11 -4.60 -7.92
C MET A 78 2.66 -3.17 -8.22
N LEU A 79 1.90 -2.54 -7.29
CA LEU A 79 1.47 -1.16 -7.46
C LEU A 79 2.65 -0.19 -7.38
N ALA A 80 3.62 -0.43 -6.50
CA ALA A 80 4.84 0.36 -6.44
C ALA A 80 5.59 0.29 -7.78
N CYS A 81 5.74 -0.90 -8.36
CA CYS A 81 6.32 -1.07 -9.70
C CYS A 81 5.52 -0.34 -10.79
N ALA A 82 4.19 -0.44 -10.77
CA ALA A 82 3.30 0.24 -11.71
C ALA A 82 3.40 1.78 -11.63
N LEU A 83 3.74 2.31 -10.46
CA LEU A 83 3.86 3.75 -10.21
C LEU A 83 5.30 4.26 -10.29
N GLY A 84 6.29 3.37 -10.44
CA GLY A 84 7.70 3.75 -10.32
C GLY A 84 8.06 4.28 -8.93
N ALA A 85 7.52 3.65 -7.87
CA ALA A 85 7.81 3.94 -6.46
C ALA A 85 8.71 2.87 -5.84
N CYS A 86 9.35 3.19 -4.71
CA CYS A 86 10.03 2.17 -3.91
C CYS A 86 8.98 1.32 -3.16
N PRO A 87 8.97 -0.01 -3.31
CA PRO A 87 7.98 -0.88 -2.68
C PRO A 87 8.05 -0.86 -1.14
N ASN A 88 9.24 -0.59 -0.60
CA ASN A 88 9.49 -0.62 0.84
C ASN A 88 9.03 0.67 1.53
N CYS A 89 9.43 1.84 1.03
CA CYS A 89 9.20 3.11 1.75
C CYS A 89 8.19 4.05 1.11
N TRP A 90 7.90 3.93 -0.20
CA TRP A 90 7.04 4.87 -0.93
C TRP A 90 7.45 6.36 -0.80
N GLY A 91 8.73 6.61 -0.49
CA GLY A 91 9.28 7.94 -0.24
C GLY A 91 8.90 8.54 1.13
N ARG A 92 8.44 7.73 2.08
CA ARG A 92 8.06 8.16 3.44
C ARG A 92 9.16 7.96 4.50
N ILE A 93 10.23 7.24 4.15
CA ILE A 93 11.36 6.96 5.02
C ILE A 93 12.60 7.59 4.38
N GLU A 94 13.18 8.60 5.03
CA GLU A 94 14.25 9.44 4.45
C GLU A 94 15.56 8.67 4.21
N ASP A 95 15.84 7.65 5.01
CA ASP A 95 17.06 6.83 5.00
C ASP A 95 16.78 5.38 4.58
N CYS A 96 15.75 5.16 3.76
CA CYS A 96 15.38 3.82 3.29
C CYS A 96 16.58 3.09 2.64
N GLU A 97 16.88 1.89 3.13
CA GLU A 97 18.04 1.09 2.70
C GLU A 97 18.03 0.76 1.19
N ASP A 98 16.85 0.72 0.57
CA ASP A 98 16.71 0.37 -0.85
C ASP A 98 16.87 1.56 -1.79
N CYS A 99 16.48 2.77 -1.37
CA CYS A 99 16.39 3.93 -2.27
C CYS A 99 16.92 5.24 -1.72
N GLY A 100 17.37 5.32 -0.46
CA GLY A 100 17.79 6.57 0.17
C GLY A 100 16.67 7.61 0.24
N GLY A 101 15.43 7.17 0.41
CA GLY A 101 14.26 8.02 0.65
C GLY A 101 13.67 8.73 -0.56
N ILE A 102 14.23 8.60 -1.76
CA ILE A 102 13.68 9.26 -2.96
C ILE A 102 12.44 8.55 -3.53
N GLY A 103 12.09 7.36 -3.04
CA GLY A 103 11.19 6.39 -3.67
C GLY A 103 9.69 6.71 -3.70
N ARG A 104 9.30 7.98 -3.87
CA ARG A 104 7.92 8.40 -4.11
C ARG A 104 7.41 7.92 -5.49
N PRO A 105 6.09 7.84 -5.73
CA PRO A 105 5.55 7.58 -7.05
C PRO A 105 6.14 8.49 -8.13
N GLY A 106 6.56 7.90 -9.25
CA GLY A 106 7.24 8.58 -10.35
C GLY A 106 8.74 8.84 -10.13
N ALA A 107 9.35 8.38 -9.04
CA ALA A 107 10.80 8.51 -8.82
C ALA A 107 11.62 7.60 -9.76
N PHE A 108 11.04 6.46 -10.17
CA PHE A 108 11.65 5.49 -11.06
C PHE A 108 10.80 5.30 -12.32
N ALA A 109 11.38 4.67 -13.35
CA ALA A 109 10.62 4.27 -14.53
C ALA A 109 9.59 3.20 -14.14
N PRO A 110 8.29 3.40 -14.41
CA PRO A 110 7.28 2.39 -14.13
C PRO A 110 7.51 1.10 -14.93
N ASP A 111 7.26 -0.05 -14.31
CA ASP A 111 7.20 -1.32 -15.04
C ASP A 111 5.98 -1.32 -15.96
N ARG A 112 6.20 -1.66 -17.24
CA ARG A 112 5.16 -1.57 -18.26
C ARG A 112 4.03 -2.57 -18.03
N GLY A 113 4.34 -3.79 -17.62
CA GLY A 113 3.32 -4.82 -17.36
C GLY A 113 2.42 -4.43 -16.20
N CYS A 114 3.01 -3.98 -15.10
CA CYS A 114 2.28 -3.49 -13.92
C CYS A 114 1.48 -2.22 -14.23
N PHE A 115 2.05 -1.29 -15.01
CA PHE A 115 1.37 -0.07 -15.43
C PHE A 115 0.12 -0.37 -16.27
N ASP A 116 0.25 -1.23 -17.28
CA ASP A 116 -0.85 -1.63 -18.17
C ASP A 116 -1.97 -2.34 -17.40
N GLN A 117 -1.63 -3.09 -16.34
CA GLN A 117 -2.58 -3.80 -15.50
C GLN A 117 -3.33 -2.88 -14.51
N PHE A 118 -2.63 -1.96 -13.84
CA PHE A 118 -3.18 -1.22 -12.70
C PHE A 118 -3.51 0.25 -12.99
N VAL A 119 -2.71 0.92 -13.83
CA VAL A 119 -2.78 2.38 -14.02
C VAL A 119 -3.50 2.72 -15.32
N LEU A 120 -3.14 2.08 -16.43
CA LEU A 120 -3.72 2.35 -17.75
C LEU A 120 -5.25 2.25 -17.78
N PRO A 121 -5.92 1.24 -17.17
CA PRO A 121 -7.38 1.16 -17.18
C PRO A 121 -8.05 2.35 -16.48
N VAL A 122 -7.40 2.91 -15.46
CA VAL A 122 -7.87 4.08 -14.73
C VAL A 122 -7.72 5.33 -15.59
N ILE A 123 -6.55 5.51 -16.22
CA ILE A 123 -6.30 6.63 -17.14
C ILE A 123 -7.31 6.62 -18.28
N VAL A 124 -7.52 5.48 -18.94
CA VAL A 124 -8.50 5.34 -20.03
C VAL A 124 -9.91 5.71 -19.55
N ARG A 125 -10.31 5.31 -18.34
CA ARG A 125 -11.62 5.66 -17.79
C ARG A 125 -11.77 7.14 -17.45
N VAL A 126 -10.73 7.77 -16.91
CA VAL A 126 -10.76 9.17 -16.47
C VAL A 126 -10.62 10.12 -17.66
N MET A 127 -9.71 9.83 -18.59
CA MET A 127 -9.42 10.67 -19.75
C MET A 127 -10.31 10.36 -20.96
N GLY A 128 -10.68 9.09 -21.18
CA GLY A 128 -11.53 8.67 -22.30
C GLY A 128 -13.02 9.00 -22.12
N ARG A 129 -13.40 9.67 -21.03
CA ARG A 129 -14.74 10.26 -20.84
C ARG A 129 -14.84 11.69 -21.40
N SER A 130 -13.75 12.27 -21.90
CA SER A 130 -13.72 13.64 -22.41
C SER A 130 -14.03 13.77 -23.91
N ASP A 131 -14.11 12.65 -24.65
CA ASP A 131 -14.19 12.66 -26.12
C ASP A 131 -15.50 12.09 -26.70
N LEU A 132 -16.51 11.84 -25.85
CA LEU A 132 -17.85 11.46 -26.28
C LEU A 132 -18.88 12.48 -25.80
N ASP A 133 -18.59 13.77 -25.99
CA ASP A 133 -19.67 14.72 -26.23
C ASP A 133 -20.25 14.40 -27.62
N GLU A 134 -21.50 13.97 -27.60
CA GLU A 134 -22.35 13.68 -28.74
C GLU A 134 -22.49 14.89 -29.67
N ASP A 135 -21.57 15.08 -30.63
CA ASP A 135 -21.79 16.05 -31.71
C ASP A 135 -21.18 15.63 -33.06
N SER A 136 -21.11 14.32 -33.31
CA SER A 136 -20.76 13.80 -34.64
C SER A 136 -21.57 12.56 -35.04
N LEU A 137 -22.86 12.54 -34.69
CA LEU A 137 -23.89 11.95 -35.56
C LEU A 137 -24.06 12.84 -36.81
N SER A 138 -22.97 13.08 -37.53
CA SER A 138 -23.05 13.52 -38.93
C SER A 138 -23.32 12.28 -39.77
N ASP A 139 -24.62 12.02 -39.93
CA ASP A 139 -25.27 11.49 -41.13
C ASP A 139 -24.55 10.35 -41.88
N PRO A 140 -24.98 9.08 -41.73
CA PRO A 140 -24.58 8.01 -42.63
C PRO A 140 -25.35 8.16 -43.95
N GLY A 141 -24.90 9.08 -44.81
CA GLY A 141 -25.56 9.42 -46.07
C GLY A 141 -24.60 9.47 -47.25
N ASP A 142 -24.65 8.41 -48.07
CA ASP A 142 -24.35 8.43 -49.50
C ASP A 142 -22.88 8.29 -49.95
N TYR A 143 -22.27 7.11 -49.73
CA TYR A 143 -21.20 6.65 -50.63
C TYR A 143 -21.81 5.79 -51.75
N ARG A 144 -22.32 6.48 -52.79
CA ARG A 144 -22.76 5.84 -54.03
C ARG A 144 -21.58 5.18 -54.75
N ASP A 145 -21.72 3.86 -54.85
CA ASP A 145 -21.16 2.94 -55.84
C ASP A 145 -20.80 3.61 -57.19
N LYS A 146 -19.51 3.50 -57.56
CA LYS A 146 -19.05 3.62 -58.94
C LYS A 146 -17.91 2.64 -59.19
N GLY A 147 -18.25 1.55 -59.88
CA GLY A 147 -17.50 1.16 -61.08
C GLY A 147 -16.73 -0.14 -61.00
N SER A 148 -17.33 -1.17 -61.59
CA SER A 148 -16.82 -2.50 -61.95
C SER A 148 -15.39 -2.52 -62.56
N PRO A 149 -14.68 -3.67 -62.46
CA PRO A 149 -13.36 -3.85 -63.06
C PRO A 149 -13.47 -4.24 -64.55
N PRO A 150 -12.50 -3.89 -65.41
CA PRO A 150 -12.38 -4.52 -66.71
C PRO A 150 -11.64 -5.86 -66.61
N SER A 151 -12.29 -6.84 -67.20
CA SER A 151 -11.90 -8.21 -67.50
C SER A 151 -10.57 -8.35 -68.26
N ALA A 152 -9.90 -9.48 -67.98
CA ALA A 152 -8.69 -9.96 -68.65
C ALA A 152 -8.92 -10.32 -70.14
N SER A 153 -7.89 -10.11 -70.97
CA SER A 153 -7.49 -10.95 -72.13
C SER A 153 -6.27 -10.32 -72.83
N VAL A 154 -5.14 -11.02 -72.91
CA VAL A 154 -4.46 -11.60 -74.10
C VAL A 154 -3.26 -12.40 -73.60
#